data_AF-A0A2V9VL14-F1
#
_entry.id   AF-A0A2V9VL14-F1
#
_cell.length_a   1.000
_cell.length_b   1.000
_cell.length_c   1.000
_cell.angle_alpha   90.00
_cell.angle_beta   90.00
_cell.angle_gamma   90.00
#
_symmetry.space_group_name_H-M   'P 1'
#
loop_
_entity.id
_entity.type
_entity.pdbx_description
1 polymer ?
#
loop_
_entity_poly.entity_id
_entity_poly.type
_entity_poly.pdbx_seq_one_letter_code
_entity_poly.pdbx_strand_id
1 'polypeptide(L)'
;MKPIPTLVLCLGFAFLLAQAAPQNIFSPDQIKWGQAPAFMAPGASLAVLEGNPMAKSGDFTIRLKMPDGYKIAPHWHPNRE
;
A
#
# COMPACT_ATOMS: atom_id res chain seq x y z
N MET A 1 41.36 -6.55 -42.71
CA MET A 1 40.78 -5.63 -41.71
C MET A 1 39.39 -6.16 -41.38
N LYS A 2 39.18 -6.72 -40.18
CA LYS A 2 37.92 -7.35 -39.74
C LYS A 2 37.38 -6.54 -38.54
N PRO A 3 36.06 -6.28 -38.47
CA PRO A 3 35.48 -5.33 -37.52
C PRO A 3 35.47 -5.87 -36.09
N ILE A 4 35.79 -4.97 -35.16
CA ILE A 4 35.79 -5.17 -33.71
C ILE A 4 34.34 -5.09 -33.22
N PRO A 5 33.79 -6.07 -32.47
CA PRO A 5 32.45 -5.95 -31.93
C PRO A 5 32.50 -5.09 -30.66
N THR A 6 31.93 -3.89 -30.75
CA THR A 6 31.51 -3.08 -29.62
C THR A 6 30.33 -3.77 -28.92
N LEU A 7 30.60 -4.59 -27.90
CA LEU A 7 29.54 -5.14 -27.06
C LEU A 7 30.04 -5.46 -25.65
N VAL A 8 30.27 -4.43 -24.84
CA VAL A 8 30.30 -4.56 -23.37
C VAL A 8 29.73 -3.26 -22.78
N LEU A 9 28.41 -3.20 -22.53
CA LEU A 9 27.86 -2.25 -21.55
C LEU A 9 26.53 -2.68 -20.89
N CYS A 10 25.91 -3.81 -21.24
CA CYS A 10 24.58 -4.14 -20.69
C CYS A 10 24.55 -4.93 -19.36
N LEU A 11 25.68 -5.07 -18.64
CA LEU A 11 25.73 -5.92 -17.43
C LEU A 11 25.53 -5.18 -16.09
N GLY A 12 25.36 -3.85 -16.09
CA GLY A 12 25.30 -3.06 -14.85
C GLY A 12 23.91 -2.86 -14.22
N PHE A 13 22.81 -3.13 -14.92
CA PHE A 13 21.47 -2.67 -14.50
C PHE A 13 20.53 -3.77 -13.97
N ALA A 14 21.00 -5.00 -13.81
CA ALA A 14 20.13 -6.13 -13.46
C ALA A 14 19.90 -6.34 -11.94
N PHE A 15 20.43 -5.48 -11.06
CA PHE A 15 20.45 -5.75 -9.60
C PHE A 15 19.41 -5.01 -8.76
N LEU A 16 18.38 -4.40 -9.35
CA LEU A 16 17.46 -3.52 -8.60
C LEU A 16 15.96 -3.83 -8.78
N LEU A 17 15.60 -5.12 -8.90
CA LEU A 17 14.22 -5.56 -8.74
C LEU A 17 14.15 -6.80 -7.84
N ALA A 18 14.71 -6.72 -6.64
CA ALA A 18 14.20 -7.52 -5.54
C ALA A 18 12.84 -6.94 -5.16
N GLN A 19 11.77 -7.47 -5.77
CA GLN A 19 10.42 -7.24 -5.27
C GLN A 19 10.38 -7.92 -3.90
N ALA A 20 10.43 -7.13 -2.82
CA ALA A 20 10.16 -7.65 -1.50
C ALA A 20 8.82 -8.39 -1.56
N ALA A 21 8.79 -9.64 -1.11
CA ALA A 21 7.55 -10.39 -1.01
C ALA A 21 6.54 -9.55 -0.21
N PRO A 22 5.24 -9.59 -0.55
CA PRO A 22 4.23 -8.87 0.22
C PRO A 22 4.38 -9.25 1.69
N GLN A 23 4.57 -8.23 2.53
CA GLN A 23 4.74 -8.42 3.96
C GLN A 23 3.34 -8.50 4.56
N ASN A 24 2.91 -9.71 4.94
CA ASN A 24 1.54 -9.93 5.45
C ASN A 24 1.50 -9.97 6.99
N ILE A 25 2.60 -9.66 7.66
CA ILE A 25 2.74 -9.62 9.12
C ILE A 25 3.32 -8.27 9.51
N PHE A 26 2.59 -7.53 10.34
CA PHE A 26 2.96 -6.18 10.78
C PHE A 26 3.07 -6.11 12.30
N SER A 27 4.19 -5.61 12.81
CA SER A 27 4.27 -5.10 14.18
C SER A 27 3.62 -3.71 14.27
N PRO A 28 3.17 -3.26 15.45
CA PRO A 28 2.47 -1.98 15.58
C PRO A 28 3.26 -0.76 15.06
N ASP A 29 4.58 -0.77 15.19
CA ASP A 29 5.50 0.29 14.75
C ASP A 29 5.72 0.32 13.23
N GLN A 30 5.41 -0.75 12.51
CA GLN A 30 5.49 -0.81 11.05
C GLN A 30 4.28 -0.16 10.35
N ILE A 31 3.20 0.09 11.09
CA ILE A 31 1.95 0.62 10.52
C ILE A 31 2.10 2.11 10.23
N LYS A 32 2.02 2.47 8.95
CA LYS A 32 2.10 3.86 8.46
C LYS A 32 0.73 4.51 8.53
N TRP A 33 0.49 5.25 9.61
CA TRP A 33 -0.74 6.00 9.81
C TRP A 33 -0.77 7.28 8.96
N GLY A 34 -1.89 7.50 8.29
CA GLY A 34 -2.22 8.75 7.61
C GLY A 34 -3.53 9.34 8.12
N GLN A 35 -3.86 10.52 7.61
CA GLN A 35 -5.13 11.16 7.89
C GLN A 35 -6.28 10.30 7.34
N ALA A 36 -7.31 10.12 8.16
CA ALA A 36 -8.57 9.54 7.74
C ALA A 36 -9.21 10.36 6.59
N PRO A 37 -9.84 9.71 5.59
CA PRO A 37 -10.63 10.41 4.58
C PRO A 37 -11.68 11.36 5.18
N ALA A 38 -11.93 12.48 4.49
CA ALA A 38 -12.77 13.57 4.98
C ALA A 38 -14.25 13.21 5.22
N PHE A 39 -14.73 12.05 4.73
CA PHE A 39 -16.08 11.56 5.03
C PHE A 39 -16.19 10.97 6.44
N MET A 40 -15.08 10.61 7.08
CA MET A 40 -15.07 10.18 8.48
C MET A 40 -15.02 11.40 9.40
N ALA A 41 -15.63 11.28 10.59
CA ALA A 41 -15.56 12.31 11.60
C ALA A 41 -14.08 12.56 12.01
N PRO A 42 -13.70 13.79 12.38
CA PRO A 42 -12.33 14.11 12.78
C PRO A 42 -11.82 13.24 13.95
N GLY A 43 -10.51 13.01 13.99
CA GLY A 43 -9.83 12.31 15.10
C GLY A 43 -9.45 10.85 14.81
N ALA A 44 -9.92 10.28 13.70
CA ALA A 44 -9.47 8.97 13.23
C ALA A 44 -8.17 9.06 12.40
N SER A 45 -7.43 7.96 12.33
CA SER A 45 -6.33 7.73 11.39
C SER A 45 -6.56 6.42 10.64
N LEU A 46 -6.08 6.36 9.40
CA LEU A 46 -6.18 5.18 8.54
C LEU A 46 -4.79 4.76 8.09
N ALA A 47 -4.55 3.46 8.03
CA ALA A 47 -3.39 2.87 7.38
C ALA A 47 -3.84 1.87 6.32
N VAL A 48 -3.20 1.88 5.16
CA VAL A 48 -3.35 0.82 4.16
C VAL A 48 -2.26 -0.20 4.42
N LEU A 49 -2.65 -1.46 4.66
CA LEU A 49 -1.72 -2.57 4.88
C LEU A 49 -1.41 -3.27 3.55
N GLU A 50 -2.42 -3.50 2.72
CA GLU A 50 -2.32 -4.22 1.45
C GLU A 50 -3.29 -3.65 0.41
N GLY A 51 -2.95 -3.79 -0.87
CA GLY A 51 -3.81 -3.38 -1.99
C GLY A 51 -3.94 -1.86 -2.16
N ASN A 52 -5.03 -1.44 -2.82
CA ASN A 52 -5.32 -0.03 -3.07
C ASN A 52 -6.84 0.24 -2.92
N PRO A 53 -7.28 0.92 -1.84
CA PRO A 53 -8.70 1.21 -1.61
C PRO A 53 -9.29 2.23 -2.59
N MET A 54 -8.46 2.90 -3.41
CA MET A 54 -8.91 3.81 -4.47
C MET A 54 -8.98 3.13 -5.85
N ALA A 55 -8.59 1.87 -5.96
CA ALA A 55 -8.69 1.12 -7.21
C ALA A 55 -10.15 0.73 -7.50
N LYS A 56 -10.48 0.53 -8.79
CA LYS A 56 -11.81 0.08 -9.21
C LYS A 56 -12.09 -1.39 -8.86
N SER A 57 -11.05 -2.19 -8.65
CA SER A 57 -11.13 -3.62 -8.36
C SER A 57 -9.89 -4.10 -7.61
N GLY A 58 -10.00 -5.28 -7.00
CA GLY A 58 -8.95 -5.90 -6.20
C GLY A 58 -9.19 -5.73 -4.70
N ASP A 59 -8.73 -6.72 -3.95
CA ASP A 59 -8.88 -6.73 -2.50
C ASP A 59 -7.86 -5.78 -1.85
N PHE A 60 -8.23 -5.25 -0.70
CA PHE A 60 -7.37 -4.40 0.10
C PHE A 60 -7.61 -4.64 1.59
N THR A 61 -6.58 -4.38 2.38
CA THR A 61 -6.66 -4.44 3.84
C THR A 61 -6.31 -3.07 4.39
N ILE A 62 -7.22 -2.47 5.16
CA ILE A 62 -6.96 -1.23 5.90
C ILE A 62 -7.03 -1.46 7.41
N ARG A 63 -6.43 -0.54 8.17
CA ARG A 63 -6.60 -0.44 9.62
C ARG A 63 -7.08 0.94 9.99
N LEU A 64 -8.06 1.00 10.89
CA LEU A 64 -8.56 2.23 11.50
C LEU A 64 -8.03 2.35 12.93
N LYS A 65 -7.61 3.55 13.31
CA LYS A 65 -7.30 3.94 14.69
C LYS A 65 -8.17 5.12 15.05
N MET A 66 -8.91 4.99 16.15
CA MET A 66 -9.93 5.94 16.57
C MET A 66 -9.81 6.16 18.07
N PRO A 67 -10.19 7.35 18.60
CA PRO A 67 -10.26 7.57 20.03
C PRO A 67 -11.38 6.73 20.67
N ASP A 68 -11.32 6.60 21.99
CA ASP A 68 -12.40 5.98 22.75
C ASP A 68 -13.75 6.69 22.50
N GLY A 69 -14.83 5.92 22.41
CA GLY A 69 -16.17 6.42 22.13
C GLY A 69 -16.41 6.96 20.71
N TYR A 70 -15.45 6.85 19.78
CA TYR A 70 -15.63 7.26 18.39
C TYR A 70 -16.77 6.49 17.72
N LYS A 71 -17.58 7.19 16.91
CA LYS A 71 -18.73 6.62 16.23
C LYS A 71 -18.56 6.72 14.73
N ILE A 72 -18.64 5.58 14.05
CA ILE A 72 -18.78 5.53 12.59
C ILE A 72 -20.27 5.68 12.27
N ALA A 73 -20.62 6.65 11.42
CA ALA A 73 -22.00 6.87 11.01
C ALA A 73 -22.52 5.63 10.22
N PRO A 74 -23.85 5.37 10.22
CA PRO A 74 -24.43 4.33 9.39
C PRO A 74 -24.00 4.46 7.93
N HIS A 75 -23.52 3.37 7.34
CA HIS A 75 -23.06 3.30 5.95
C HIS A 75 -23.40 1.94 5.35
N TRP A 76 -23.27 1.81 4.03
CA TRP A 76 -23.41 0.54 3.31
C TRP A 76 -22.14 0.26 2.50
N HIS A 77 -21.81 -1.02 2.33
CA HIS A 77 -20.72 -1.46 1.48
C HIS A 77 -21.27 -1.75 0.07
N PRO A 78 -20.82 -1.03 -0.98
CA PRO A 78 -21.34 -1.23 -2.33
C PRO A 78 -20.83 -2.53 -2.98
N ASN A 79 -19.74 -3.08 -2.45
CA ASN A 79 -19.11 -4.33 -2.89
C ASN A 79 -19.01 -5.29 -1.70
N ARG A 80 -18.57 -6.53 -1.98
CA ARG A 80 -18.12 -7.44 -0.94
C ARG A 80 -16.91 -6.85 -0.21
N GLU A 81 -16.94 -6.94 1.11
CA GLU A 81 -15.82 -6.67 2.02
C GLU A 81 -14.83 -7.84 2.05
#